data_AF-A0A7J4MJ77-F1
#
_entry.id   AF-A0A7J4MJ77-F1
#
_cell.length_a   1.000
_cell.length_b   1.000
_cell.length_c   1.000
_cell.angle_alpha   90.00
_cell.angle_beta   90.00
_cell.angle_gamma   90.00
#
_symmetry.space_group_name_H-M   'P 1'
#
loop_
_entity.id
_entity.type
_entity.pdbx_description
1 polymer ?
#
loop_
_entity_poly.entity_id
_entity_poly.type
_entity_poly.pdbx_seq_one_letter_code
_entity_poly.pdbx_strand_id
1 'polypeptide(L)'
;MAKPILVTGFEPFGEHLVNVSGQIASELHGYEVRGHKIESHVLSVDYEGSMLTSNLLDETNFAAIIHLGIAENSRNPRIETRAKDILDFRIPDNSGRQIRNTPISGGGDLLSTIKPEDWDIGTMIDSPIISQDAGEYLCNETLYRTLMKIDDQTPCFFLHLPLQQNDAKGLVLQCIDRMLRPPCIDVGAGAIIQDGKFLAARRAPSEKHAGWWEFPGGKFEEGEDASQCLIREINEELELDVSTGDSIGEWIFDHGDVVVRLHVMECFVLGGILKLHVHDEIKWCKGPDEVDWLGPDRDIATAISARLQHHL
;
A
#
# COMPACT_ATOMS: atom_id res chain seq x y z
N MET A 1 -9.75 23.51 -2.08
CA MET A 1 -8.33 23.34 -2.43
C MET A 1 -7.94 21.91 -2.10
N ALA A 2 -6.98 21.31 -2.80
CA ALA A 2 -6.47 20.00 -2.45
C ALA A 2 -5.91 20.03 -1.01
N LYS A 3 -6.10 18.96 -0.23
CA LYS A 3 -5.55 18.86 1.13
C LYS A 3 -4.01 18.96 1.07
N PRO A 4 -3.33 19.69 1.96
CA PRO A 4 -1.86 19.74 1.94
C PRO A 4 -1.24 18.40 2.38
N ILE A 5 0.03 18.18 2.05
CA ILE A 5 0.85 17.10 2.62
C ILE A 5 1.65 17.69 3.77
N LEU A 6 1.65 17.05 4.94
CA LEU A 6 2.49 17.46 6.05
C LEU A 6 3.81 16.70 6.04
N VAL A 7 4.92 17.43 5.98
CA VAL A 7 6.28 16.86 6.15
C VAL A 7 6.90 17.48 7.39
N THR A 8 7.27 16.68 8.39
CA THR A 8 7.99 17.21 9.54
C THR A 8 9.42 16.68 9.59
N GLY A 9 10.31 17.46 10.16
CA GLY A 9 11.64 17.02 10.59
C GLY A 9 11.94 17.58 11.96
N PHE A 10 13.11 17.30 12.52
CA PHE A 10 13.48 17.81 13.84
C PHE A 10 14.59 18.85 13.74
N GLU A 11 14.62 19.75 14.72
CA GLU A 11 15.74 20.64 14.97
C GLU A 11 17.00 19.85 15.42
N PRO A 12 18.17 20.50 15.51
CA PRO A 12 19.38 19.89 16.05
C PRO A 12 19.19 19.38 17.49
N PHE A 13 19.84 18.26 17.83
CA PHE A 13 19.74 17.61 19.13
C PHE A 13 21.02 16.86 19.50
N GLY A 14 21.30 16.77 20.80
CA GLY A 14 22.52 16.14 21.31
C GLY A 14 23.77 16.92 20.90
N GLU A 15 24.76 16.23 20.34
CA GLU A 15 26.01 16.85 19.86
C GLU A 15 25.92 17.33 18.41
N HIS A 16 24.79 17.11 17.73
CA HIS A 16 24.64 17.47 16.32
C HIS A 16 24.29 18.95 16.17
N LEU A 17 25.09 19.69 15.40
CA LEU A 17 24.83 21.09 15.05
C LEU A 17 23.77 21.26 13.97
N VAL A 18 23.48 20.18 13.24
CA VAL A 18 22.49 20.13 12.16
C VAL A 18 21.71 18.82 12.25
N ASN A 19 20.44 18.86 11.86
CA ASN A 19 19.62 17.68 11.72
C ASN A 19 19.10 17.60 10.28
N VAL A 20 19.56 16.59 9.54
CA VAL A 20 19.21 16.42 8.12
C VAL A 20 17.70 16.32 7.92
N SER A 21 16.95 15.75 8.89
CA SER A 21 15.49 15.66 8.79
C SER A 21 14.82 17.04 8.72
N GLY A 22 15.22 17.98 9.58
CA GLY A 22 14.70 19.36 9.57
C GLY A 22 15.12 20.15 8.34
N GLN A 23 16.34 19.93 7.84
CA GLN A 23 16.81 20.54 6.58
C GLN A 23 15.97 20.07 5.39
N ILE A 24 15.80 18.76 5.24
CA ILE A 24 15.01 18.17 4.14
C ILE A 24 13.54 18.60 4.23
N ALA A 25 12.93 18.59 5.41
CA ALA A 25 11.58 19.10 5.59
C ALA A 25 11.45 20.56 5.11
N SER A 26 12.40 21.42 5.50
CA SER A 26 12.43 22.83 5.09
C SER A 26 12.60 23.00 3.57
N GLU A 27 13.48 22.22 2.95
CA GLU A 27 13.71 22.26 1.50
C GLU A 27 12.52 21.80 0.67
N LEU A 28 11.68 20.92 1.22
CA LEU A 28 10.48 20.42 0.58
C LEU A 28 9.28 21.36 0.72
N HIS A 29 9.37 22.37 1.58
CA HIS A 29 8.26 23.29 1.81
C HIS A 29 7.81 23.95 0.50
N GLY A 30 6.53 23.82 0.17
CA GLY A 30 5.93 24.39 -1.03
C GLY A 30 6.11 23.58 -2.31
N TYR A 31 6.79 22.43 -2.29
CA TYR A 31 6.77 21.48 -3.40
C TYR A 31 5.36 20.93 -3.62
N GLU A 32 5.06 20.49 -4.84
CA GLU A 32 3.77 19.89 -5.18
C GLU A 32 3.98 18.44 -5.64
N VAL A 33 3.18 17.53 -5.08
CA VAL A 33 3.16 16.11 -5.48
C VAL A 33 1.71 15.71 -5.71
N ARG A 34 1.40 15.19 -6.91
CA ARG A 34 0.04 14.79 -7.31
C ARG A 34 -1.04 15.86 -7.06
N GLY A 35 -0.72 17.14 -7.24
CA GLY A 35 -1.65 18.25 -7.03
C GLY A 35 -1.81 18.69 -5.56
N HIS A 36 -1.06 18.10 -4.64
CA HIS A 36 -1.05 18.46 -3.23
C HIS A 36 0.24 19.21 -2.88
N LYS A 37 0.11 20.35 -2.19
CA LYS A 37 1.25 21.16 -1.76
C LYS A 37 1.81 20.63 -0.44
N ILE A 38 3.13 20.58 -0.33
CA ILE A 38 3.84 20.22 0.89
C ILE A 38 3.89 21.43 1.83
N GLU A 39 3.40 21.23 3.04
CA GLU A 39 3.56 22.10 4.19
C GLU A 39 4.53 21.43 5.16
N SER A 40 5.49 22.20 5.68
CA SER A 40 6.62 21.63 6.41
C SER A 40 6.81 22.30 7.75
N HIS A 41 7.13 21.51 8.76
CA HIS A 41 7.44 22.00 10.10
C HIS A 41 8.73 21.35 10.62
N VAL A 42 9.64 22.17 11.14
CA VAL A 42 10.78 21.70 11.93
C VAL A 42 10.33 21.68 13.39
N LEU A 43 10.23 20.49 13.95
CA LEU A 43 9.77 20.23 15.31
C LEU A 43 10.91 20.49 16.30
N SER A 44 10.59 21.08 17.44
CA SER A 44 11.50 21.09 18.59
C SER A 44 11.72 19.67 19.09
N VAL A 45 12.90 19.41 19.66
CA VAL A 45 13.18 18.10 20.30
C VAL A 45 12.75 18.17 21.75
N ASP A 46 11.45 18.35 21.97
CA ASP A 46 10.78 18.31 23.28
C ASP A 46 9.30 17.89 23.20
N TYR A 47 8.58 18.02 24.31
CA TYR A 47 7.15 17.70 24.37
C TYR A 47 6.31 18.55 23.41
N GLU A 48 6.59 19.85 23.29
CA GLU A 48 5.81 20.76 22.43
C GLU A 48 5.94 20.36 20.96
N GLY A 49 7.17 20.03 20.52
CA GLY A 49 7.43 19.54 19.17
C GLY A 49 6.71 18.23 18.89
N SER A 50 6.69 17.30 19.86
CA SER A 50 5.98 16.02 19.72
C SER A 50 4.46 16.15 19.60
N MET A 51 3.89 17.26 20.12
CA MET A 51 2.45 17.53 20.08
C MET A 51 2.02 18.28 18.83
N LEU A 52 2.93 18.99 18.14
CA LEU A 52 2.59 19.95 17.09
C LEU A 52 1.68 19.34 16.01
N THR A 53 2.08 18.21 15.43
CA THR A 53 1.30 17.53 14.39
C THR A 53 -0.11 17.19 14.86
N SER A 54 -0.22 16.62 16.06
CA SER A 54 -1.53 16.25 16.63
C SER A 54 -2.40 17.49 16.87
N ASN A 55 -1.82 18.64 17.20
CA ASN A 55 -2.57 19.88 17.36
C ASN A 55 -3.02 20.44 16.00
N LEU A 56 -2.17 20.35 14.95
CA LEU A 56 -2.54 20.78 13.59
C LEU A 56 -3.76 19.99 13.05
N LEU A 57 -3.90 18.73 13.44
CA LEU A 57 -5.03 17.87 13.07
C LEU A 57 -6.39 18.34 13.64
N ASP A 58 -6.43 19.24 14.62
CA ASP A 58 -7.70 19.83 15.09
C ASP A 58 -8.34 20.76 14.05
N GLU A 59 -7.52 21.36 13.19
CA GLU A 59 -7.94 22.44 12.28
C GLU A 59 -7.73 22.08 10.81
N THR A 60 -6.83 21.14 10.51
CA THR A 60 -6.39 20.84 9.15
C THR A 60 -6.44 19.34 8.86
N ASN A 61 -7.09 18.98 7.74
CA ASN A 61 -7.02 17.65 7.16
C ASN A 61 -5.89 17.59 6.13
N PHE A 62 -4.98 16.63 6.28
CA PHE A 62 -3.88 16.41 5.35
C PHE A 62 -4.21 15.32 4.33
N ALA A 63 -3.54 15.36 3.18
CA ALA A 63 -3.58 14.29 2.18
C ALA A 63 -2.67 13.12 2.57
N ALA A 64 -1.57 13.43 3.25
CA ALA A 64 -0.56 12.51 3.74
C ALA A 64 0.27 13.20 4.82
N ILE A 65 0.80 12.42 5.78
CA ILE A 65 1.67 12.92 6.84
C ILE A 65 2.93 12.05 6.91
N ILE A 66 4.10 12.66 6.73
CA ILE A 66 5.38 11.96 6.85
C ILE A 66 6.27 12.67 7.86
N HIS A 67 6.69 11.93 8.88
CA HIS A 67 7.66 12.41 9.86
C HIS A 67 9.06 11.92 9.48
N LEU A 68 10.03 12.82 9.48
CA LEU A 68 11.43 12.53 9.19
C LEU A 68 12.23 12.56 10.48
N GLY A 69 13.17 11.64 10.62
CA GLY A 69 14.13 11.62 11.72
C GLY A 69 15.44 10.94 11.31
N ILE A 70 16.42 10.96 12.20
CA ILE A 70 17.73 10.34 11.94
C ILE A 70 17.82 9.00 12.67
N ALA A 71 18.27 7.96 11.97
CA ALA A 71 18.73 6.71 12.58
C ALA A 71 20.26 6.61 12.42
N GLU A 72 21.00 7.09 13.43
CA GLU A 72 22.47 7.22 13.38
C GLU A 72 23.20 5.91 13.04
N ASN A 73 22.69 4.79 13.52
CA ASN A 73 23.32 3.48 13.35
C ASN A 73 22.79 2.69 12.13
N SER A 74 21.89 3.28 11.34
CA SER A 74 21.36 2.64 10.15
C SER A 74 22.23 2.90 8.93
N ARG A 75 22.27 1.95 8.00
CA ARG A 75 22.87 2.12 6.66
C ARG A 75 21.83 2.40 5.58
N ASN A 76 20.59 2.00 5.83
CA ASN A 76 19.46 2.17 4.92
C ASN A 76 18.41 3.06 5.57
N PRO A 77 17.63 3.81 4.79
CA PRO A 77 16.43 4.45 5.31
C PRO A 77 15.47 3.40 5.87
N ARG A 78 14.71 3.73 6.91
CA ARG A 78 13.77 2.83 7.56
C ARG A 78 12.36 3.41 7.48
N ILE A 79 11.46 2.65 6.88
CA ILE A 79 10.02 2.91 6.91
C ILE A 79 9.50 2.28 8.20
N GLU A 80 9.16 3.12 9.18
CA GLU A 80 8.65 2.66 10.47
C GLU A 80 7.15 2.45 10.37
N THR A 81 6.68 1.23 10.64
CA THR A 81 5.29 0.82 10.52
C THR A 81 4.56 0.69 11.85
N ARG A 82 5.26 0.92 12.97
CA ARG A 82 4.69 0.84 14.33
C ARG A 82 5.21 1.93 15.25
N ALA A 83 4.30 2.58 15.94
CA ALA A 83 4.56 3.44 17.09
C ALA A 83 4.28 2.67 18.38
N LYS A 84 5.28 2.55 19.25
CA LYS A 84 5.16 1.87 20.53
C LYS A 84 4.42 2.77 21.53
N ASP A 85 3.55 2.20 22.35
CA ASP A 85 2.91 2.91 23.47
C ASP A 85 3.85 3.00 24.69
N ILE A 86 5.04 3.55 24.49
CA ILE A 86 6.04 3.69 25.53
C ILE A 86 6.98 4.87 25.24
N LEU A 87 7.39 5.53 26.32
CA LEU A 87 8.47 6.51 26.37
C LEU A 87 9.57 5.97 27.27
N ASP A 88 10.77 5.79 26.72
CA ASP A 88 11.97 5.38 27.47
C ASP A 88 13.22 6.13 26.99
N PHE A 89 13.41 7.32 27.54
CA PHE A 89 14.41 8.30 27.13
C PHE A 89 15.77 7.97 27.74
N ARG A 90 16.71 7.51 26.89
CA ARG A 90 18.09 7.24 27.30
C ARG A 90 18.83 8.51 27.73
N ILE A 91 18.50 9.64 27.13
CA ILE A 91 19.02 10.98 27.41
C ILE A 91 17.86 11.98 27.51
N PRO A 92 18.01 13.10 28.25
CA PRO A 92 16.99 14.14 28.29
C PRO A 92 16.77 14.79 26.92
N ASP A 93 15.57 15.29 26.69
CA ASP A 93 15.23 16.13 25.52
C ASP A 93 15.74 17.57 25.67
N ASN A 94 15.53 18.43 24.66
CA ASN A 94 16.05 19.81 24.66
C ASN A 94 15.44 20.67 25.80
N SER A 95 14.29 20.28 26.35
CA SER A 95 13.67 20.92 27.52
C SER A 95 14.20 20.39 28.86
N GLY A 96 15.02 19.34 28.83
CA GLY A 96 15.49 18.61 30.01
C GLY A 96 14.56 17.50 30.48
N ARG A 97 13.48 17.22 29.75
CA ARG A 97 12.53 16.15 30.09
C ARG A 97 13.17 14.79 29.79
N GLN A 98 13.17 13.91 30.78
CA GLN A 98 13.64 12.53 30.65
C GLN A 98 12.61 11.58 31.27
N ILE A 99 11.87 10.87 30.43
CA ILE A 99 10.84 9.91 30.84
C ILE A 99 11.38 8.49 30.74
N ARG A 100 11.03 7.60 31.67
CA ARG A 100 11.46 6.20 31.66
C ARG A 100 10.26 5.27 31.79
N ASN A 101 10.20 4.21 30.99
CA ASN A 101 9.18 3.14 31.00
C ASN A 101 7.74 3.63 31.25
N THR A 102 7.32 4.70 30.56
CA THR A 102 5.99 5.31 30.79
C THR A 102 5.13 5.14 29.54
N PRO A 103 3.89 4.62 29.64
CA PRO A 103 3.00 4.54 28.49
C PRO A 103 2.60 5.94 28.00
N ILE A 104 2.32 6.07 26.70
CA ILE A 104 1.85 7.33 26.12
C ILE A 104 0.35 7.48 26.38
N SER A 105 -0.42 6.44 26.09
CA SER A 105 -1.88 6.39 26.31
C SER A 105 -2.32 5.22 27.20
N GLY A 106 -1.58 4.12 27.20
CA GLY A 106 -1.97 2.85 27.82
C GLY A 106 -2.87 1.96 26.94
N GLY A 107 -3.15 2.38 25.70
CA GLY A 107 -3.96 1.65 24.73
C GLY A 107 -3.21 0.60 23.90
N GLY A 108 -1.88 0.51 24.05
CA GLY A 108 -1.04 -0.37 23.24
C GLY A 108 -0.55 0.29 21.94
N ASP A 109 0.30 -0.44 21.22
CA ASP A 109 0.98 0.06 20.03
C ASP A 109 0.01 0.42 18.91
N LEU A 110 0.38 1.41 18.11
CA LEU A 110 -0.36 1.85 16.93
C LEU A 110 0.42 1.53 15.66
N LEU A 111 -0.29 1.17 14.59
CA LEU A 111 0.30 0.90 13.28
C LEU A 111 0.24 2.14 12.40
N SER A 112 1.27 2.32 11.56
CA SER A 112 1.22 3.31 10.48
C SER A 112 0.14 2.93 9.48
N THR A 113 -0.49 3.92 8.85
CA THR A 113 -1.65 3.72 7.96
C THR A 113 -1.25 3.48 6.50
N ILE A 114 0.05 3.48 6.19
CA ILE A 114 0.57 3.10 4.87
C ILE A 114 0.56 1.58 4.68
N LYS A 115 0.53 1.14 3.42
CA LYS A 115 0.70 -0.26 2.99
C LYS A 115 2.00 -0.42 2.21
N PRO A 116 3.15 -0.55 2.89
CA PRO A 116 4.45 -0.64 2.22
C PRO A 116 4.62 -1.90 1.37
N GLU A 117 3.81 -2.94 1.59
CA GLU A 117 3.73 -4.13 0.75
C GLU A 117 3.31 -3.81 -0.70
N ASP A 118 2.53 -2.74 -0.89
CA ASP A 118 2.14 -2.25 -2.22
C ASP A 118 3.29 -1.45 -2.88
N TRP A 119 4.39 -1.23 -2.16
CA TRP A 119 5.50 -0.43 -2.64
C TRP A 119 6.62 -1.36 -3.12
N ASP A 120 7.11 -1.14 -4.34
CA ASP A 120 8.33 -1.79 -4.86
C ASP A 120 9.60 -1.28 -4.16
N ILE A 121 9.70 -1.50 -2.84
CA ILE A 121 10.69 -0.92 -1.94
C ILE A 121 12.13 -1.19 -2.40
N GLY A 122 12.39 -2.38 -2.94
CA GLY A 122 13.72 -2.73 -3.45
C GLY A 122 14.22 -1.83 -4.58
N THR A 123 13.31 -1.18 -5.31
CA THR A 123 13.62 -0.26 -6.43
C THR A 123 13.61 1.22 -6.02
N MET A 124 13.23 1.51 -4.77
CA MET A 124 13.23 2.87 -4.25
C MET A 124 14.65 3.36 -3.99
N ILE A 125 14.81 4.68 -3.93
CA ILE A 125 16.09 5.36 -3.68
C ILE A 125 16.69 4.83 -2.36
N ASP A 126 17.95 4.40 -2.42
CA ASP A 126 18.71 3.82 -1.30
C ASP A 126 18.06 2.57 -0.64
N SER A 127 17.09 1.94 -1.32
CA SER A 127 16.41 0.68 -0.94
C SER A 127 16.04 0.64 0.55
N PRO A 128 15.02 1.41 0.99
CA PRO A 128 14.62 1.46 2.39
C PRO A 128 14.24 0.08 2.91
N ILE A 129 14.31 -0.10 4.22
CA ILE A 129 13.89 -1.33 4.89
C ILE A 129 12.64 -1.08 5.72
N ILE A 130 11.79 -2.10 5.83
CA ILE A 130 10.64 -2.07 6.73
C ILE A 130 11.09 -2.32 8.16
N SER A 131 10.55 -1.51 9.07
CA SER A 131 10.91 -1.59 10.46
C SER A 131 9.72 -1.35 11.38
N GLN A 132 9.66 -2.10 12.47
CA GLN A 132 8.57 -2.06 13.46
C GLN A 132 9.01 -1.34 14.75
N ASP A 133 9.99 -0.43 14.65
CA ASP A 133 10.62 0.20 15.80
C ASP A 133 11.10 1.63 15.51
N ALA A 134 10.19 2.60 15.64
CA ALA A 134 10.51 4.03 15.58
C ALA A 134 11.35 4.54 16.77
N GLY A 135 11.87 3.65 17.62
CA GLY A 135 12.53 3.97 18.87
C GLY A 135 11.54 4.17 20.02
N GLU A 136 12.02 4.74 21.11
CA GLU A 136 11.24 4.97 22.35
C GLU A 136 11.38 6.43 22.81
N TYR A 137 11.81 7.28 21.87
CA TYR A 137 12.12 8.70 22.06
C TYR A 137 11.10 9.59 21.33
N LEU A 138 11.45 10.85 21.03
CA LEU A 138 10.51 11.79 20.41
C LEU A 138 10.06 11.42 18.99
N CYS A 139 10.85 10.67 18.22
CA CYS A 139 10.40 10.13 16.93
C CYS A 139 9.15 9.25 17.13
N ASN A 140 9.22 8.33 18.09
CA ASN A 140 8.11 7.44 18.45
C ASN A 140 6.94 8.21 19.06
N GLU A 141 7.20 9.14 19.98
CA GLU A 141 6.14 9.95 20.59
C GLU A 141 5.36 10.76 19.55
N THR A 142 6.06 11.39 18.61
CA THR A 142 5.46 12.20 17.53
C THR A 142 4.59 11.33 16.63
N LEU A 143 5.09 10.17 16.19
CA LEU A 143 4.32 9.24 15.39
C LEU A 143 3.09 8.74 16.16
N TYR A 144 3.26 8.31 17.42
CA TYR A 144 2.17 7.78 18.24
C TYR A 144 1.04 8.81 18.42
N ARG A 145 1.39 10.05 18.81
CA ARG A 145 0.42 11.13 19.01
C ARG A 145 -0.32 11.52 17.74
N THR A 146 0.36 11.43 16.59
CA THR A 146 -0.25 11.65 15.28
C THR A 146 -1.24 10.52 14.97
N LEU A 147 -0.81 9.25 15.09
CA LEU A 147 -1.64 8.08 14.82
C LEU A 147 -2.88 8.00 15.73
N MET A 148 -2.81 8.49 16.97
CA MET A 148 -3.97 8.58 17.86
C MET A 148 -5.10 9.49 17.35
N LYS A 149 -4.80 10.39 16.42
CA LYS A 149 -5.69 11.51 16.06
C LYS A 149 -6.07 11.57 14.59
N ILE A 150 -5.26 11.00 13.71
CA ILE A 150 -5.60 10.91 12.28
C ILE A 150 -6.83 10.01 12.07
N ASP A 151 -7.46 10.18 10.92
CA ASP A 151 -8.40 9.18 10.39
C ASP A 151 -7.65 7.99 9.77
N ASP A 152 -8.36 6.85 9.64
CA ASP A 152 -7.79 5.61 9.06
C ASP A 152 -7.48 5.74 7.55
N GLN A 153 -7.91 6.81 6.89
CA GLN A 153 -7.74 7.00 5.44
C GLN A 153 -6.51 7.85 5.10
N THR A 154 -5.98 8.62 6.05
CA THR A 154 -4.85 9.51 5.84
C THR A 154 -3.55 8.71 5.98
N PRO A 155 -2.77 8.52 4.89
CA PRO A 155 -1.52 7.79 4.95
C PRO A 155 -0.53 8.53 5.85
N CYS A 156 0.01 7.82 6.84
CA CYS A 156 0.87 8.38 7.87
C CYS A 156 1.92 7.36 8.29
N PHE A 157 3.20 7.76 8.31
CA PHE A 157 4.29 6.97 8.84
C PHE A 157 5.50 7.82 9.22
N PHE A 158 6.51 7.17 9.79
CA PHE A 158 7.80 7.79 10.11
C PHE A 158 8.91 7.22 9.24
N LEU A 159 9.70 8.07 8.60
CA LEU A 159 10.87 7.71 7.80
C LEU A 159 12.15 8.11 8.54
N HIS A 160 12.88 7.13 9.04
CA HIS A 160 14.23 7.36 9.56
C HIS A 160 15.26 7.34 8.44
N LEU A 161 16.06 8.40 8.36
CA LEU A 161 17.16 8.55 7.41
C LEU A 161 18.49 8.20 8.10
N PRO A 162 19.40 7.44 7.48
CA PRO A 162 20.79 7.37 7.93
C PRO A 162 21.47 8.75 7.86
N LEU A 163 22.58 8.90 8.60
CA LEU A 163 23.36 10.15 8.62
C LEU A 163 23.89 10.57 7.25
N GLN A 164 24.16 9.59 6.39
CA GLN A 164 24.58 9.81 5.02
C GLN A 164 23.56 9.19 4.08
N GLN A 165 23.03 10.01 3.17
CA GLN A 165 22.14 9.60 2.10
C GLN A 165 22.56 10.28 0.80
N ASN A 166 22.40 9.55 -0.31
CA ASN A 166 22.75 10.09 -1.62
C ASN A 166 21.70 11.10 -2.10
N ASP A 167 20.41 10.76 -1.91
CA ASP A 167 19.28 11.59 -2.33
C ASP A 167 18.11 11.48 -1.34
N ALA A 168 18.31 12.05 -0.14
CA ALA A 168 17.29 12.08 0.91
C ALA A 168 15.99 12.71 0.42
N LYS A 169 16.10 13.84 -0.28
CA LYS A 169 14.95 14.60 -0.79
C LYS A 169 14.16 13.81 -1.82
N GLY A 170 14.85 13.19 -2.79
CA GLY A 170 14.24 12.34 -3.79
C GLY A 170 13.52 11.16 -3.16
N LEU A 171 14.11 10.54 -2.14
CA LEU A 171 13.46 9.46 -1.38
C LEU A 171 12.17 9.95 -0.69
N VAL A 172 12.19 11.09 -0.01
CA VAL A 172 10.97 11.63 0.63
C VAL A 172 9.88 11.90 -0.39
N LEU A 173 10.21 12.52 -1.53
CA LEU A 173 9.26 12.75 -2.62
C LEU A 173 8.72 11.44 -3.20
N GLN A 174 9.57 10.41 -3.31
CA GLN A 174 9.15 9.09 -3.77
C GLN A 174 8.20 8.44 -2.77
N CYS A 175 8.46 8.51 -1.46
CA CYS A 175 7.55 8.05 -0.41
C CYS A 175 6.20 8.76 -0.49
N ILE A 176 6.19 10.10 -0.63
CA ILE A 176 4.96 10.89 -0.77
C ILE A 176 4.18 10.49 -2.03
N ASP A 177 4.86 10.28 -3.17
CA ASP A 177 4.20 9.75 -4.37
C ASP A 177 3.52 8.40 -4.09
N ARG A 178 4.17 7.48 -3.36
CA ARG A 178 3.58 6.18 -3.01
C ARG A 178 2.41 6.30 -2.03
N MET A 179 2.51 7.17 -1.04
CA MET A 179 1.42 7.44 -0.09
C MET A 179 0.16 7.95 -0.78
N LEU A 180 0.33 8.77 -1.81
CA LEU A 180 -0.78 9.41 -2.55
C LEU A 180 -1.21 8.63 -3.79
N ARG A 181 -0.69 7.42 -4.01
CA ARG A 181 -1.21 6.56 -5.07
C ARG A 181 -2.61 6.09 -4.71
N PRO A 182 -3.49 5.96 -5.71
CA PRO A 182 -4.75 5.27 -5.50
C PRO A 182 -4.49 3.85 -4.97
N PRO A 183 -5.37 3.33 -4.11
CA PRO A 183 -5.22 1.98 -3.56
C PRO A 183 -5.11 0.94 -4.68
N CYS A 184 -4.24 -0.04 -4.49
CA CYS A 184 -4.16 -1.21 -5.36
C CYS A 184 -5.09 -2.30 -4.81
N ILE A 185 -5.95 -2.85 -5.65
CA ILE A 185 -6.81 -3.99 -5.34
C ILE A 185 -6.32 -5.17 -6.15
N ASP A 186 -5.97 -6.25 -5.46
CA ASP A 186 -5.63 -7.52 -6.09
C ASP A 186 -6.91 -8.33 -6.37
N VAL A 187 -6.99 -8.83 -7.61
CA VAL A 187 -8.12 -9.60 -8.12
C VAL A 187 -7.58 -10.86 -8.80
N GLY A 188 -8.10 -12.02 -8.43
CA GLY A 188 -7.80 -13.29 -9.08
C GLY A 188 -8.66 -13.47 -10.34
N ALA A 189 -8.07 -13.94 -11.42
CA ALA A 189 -8.79 -14.37 -12.62
C ALA A 189 -8.38 -15.80 -13.02
N GLY A 190 -9.35 -16.70 -13.01
CA GLY A 190 -9.14 -18.13 -13.21
C GLY A 190 -9.24 -18.54 -14.68
N ALA A 191 -8.12 -18.91 -15.29
CA ALA A 191 -8.09 -19.48 -16.61
C ALA A 191 -8.35 -20.99 -16.56
N ILE A 192 -9.63 -21.37 -16.60
CA ILE A 192 -10.03 -22.77 -16.73
C ILE A 192 -9.88 -23.19 -18.19
N ILE A 193 -8.93 -24.07 -18.48
CA ILE A 193 -8.56 -24.49 -19.83
C ILE A 193 -8.95 -25.95 -20.07
N GLN A 194 -9.65 -26.23 -21.16
CA GLN A 194 -10.01 -27.57 -21.59
C GLN A 194 -10.05 -27.68 -23.12
N ASP A 195 -9.43 -28.73 -23.68
CA ASP A 195 -9.43 -29.04 -25.12
C ASP A 195 -8.99 -27.84 -26.01
N GLY A 196 -7.97 -27.10 -25.55
CA GLY A 196 -7.44 -25.92 -26.25
C GLY A 196 -8.39 -24.71 -26.26
N LYS A 197 -9.36 -24.69 -25.34
CA LYS A 197 -10.28 -23.57 -25.10
C LYS A 197 -10.17 -23.12 -23.66
N PHE A 198 -10.60 -21.91 -23.38
CA PHE A 198 -10.72 -21.35 -22.04
C PHE A 198 -12.16 -20.91 -21.75
N LEU A 199 -12.58 -21.00 -20.49
CA LEU A 199 -13.93 -20.64 -20.05
C LEU A 199 -14.06 -19.12 -19.88
N ALA A 200 -15.06 -18.54 -20.54
CA ALA A 200 -15.55 -17.19 -20.29
C ALA A 200 -16.93 -17.28 -19.64
N ALA A 201 -17.24 -16.39 -18.70
CA ALA A 201 -18.54 -16.31 -18.04
C ALA A 201 -19.16 -14.91 -18.22
N ARG A 202 -20.45 -14.84 -18.50
CA ARG A 202 -21.17 -13.58 -18.73
C ARG A 202 -21.85 -13.12 -17.45
N ARG A 203 -21.60 -11.87 -17.06
CA ARG A 203 -22.20 -11.26 -15.87
C ARG A 203 -23.73 -11.20 -15.99
N ALA A 204 -24.43 -11.69 -14.97
CA ALA A 204 -25.88 -11.77 -14.95
C ALA A 204 -26.55 -10.39 -14.98
N PRO A 205 -27.85 -10.28 -15.35
CA PRO A 205 -28.57 -9.01 -15.38
C PRO A 205 -28.66 -8.25 -14.05
N SER A 206 -28.47 -8.93 -12.92
CA SER A 206 -28.42 -8.33 -11.58
C SER A 206 -27.08 -7.68 -11.24
N GLU A 207 -26.04 -8.01 -12.01
CA GLU A 207 -24.67 -7.60 -11.72
C GLU A 207 -24.33 -6.25 -12.36
N LYS A 208 -23.32 -5.57 -11.77
CA LYS A 208 -22.67 -4.45 -12.46
C LYS A 208 -22.09 -4.92 -13.79
N HIS A 209 -22.12 -4.09 -14.81
CA HIS A 209 -21.67 -4.45 -16.16
C HIS A 209 -22.34 -5.72 -16.72
N ALA A 210 -23.64 -5.91 -16.44
CA ALA A 210 -24.44 -6.99 -17.00
C ALA A 210 -24.25 -7.18 -18.51
N GLY A 211 -24.15 -8.44 -18.94
CA GLY A 211 -23.98 -8.82 -20.34
C GLY A 211 -22.54 -8.81 -20.86
N TRP A 212 -21.59 -8.23 -20.12
CA TRP A 212 -20.16 -8.34 -20.43
C TRP A 212 -19.58 -9.66 -19.93
N TRP A 213 -18.52 -10.13 -20.58
CA TRP A 213 -17.87 -11.42 -20.31
C TRP A 213 -16.54 -11.27 -19.57
N GLU A 214 -16.24 -12.17 -18.65
CA GLU A 214 -15.02 -12.15 -17.85
C GLU A 214 -14.48 -13.56 -17.60
N PHE A 215 -13.25 -13.63 -17.10
CA PHE A 215 -12.76 -14.84 -16.43
C PHE A 215 -13.36 -14.92 -15.02
N PRO A 216 -13.81 -16.11 -14.56
CA PRO A 216 -14.30 -16.30 -13.19
C PRO A 216 -13.22 -15.95 -12.17
N GLY A 217 -13.63 -15.38 -11.04
CA GLY A 217 -12.72 -14.89 -10.01
C GLY A 217 -13.19 -13.61 -9.36
N GLY A 218 -12.40 -13.10 -8.41
CA GLY A 218 -12.83 -11.99 -7.59
C GLY A 218 -11.69 -11.35 -6.81
N LYS A 219 -12.06 -10.50 -5.86
CA LYS A 219 -11.09 -9.75 -5.06
C LYS A 219 -10.45 -10.66 -4.03
N PHE A 220 -9.18 -10.40 -3.72
CA PHE A 220 -8.52 -11.07 -2.61
C PHE A 220 -9.20 -10.67 -1.30
N GLU A 221 -9.41 -11.65 -0.42
CA GLU A 221 -9.66 -11.40 1.00
C GLU A 221 -8.34 -11.19 1.75
N GLU A 222 -8.45 -10.71 3.00
CA GLU A 222 -7.28 -10.39 3.81
C GLU A 222 -6.40 -11.64 4.03
N GLY A 223 -5.15 -11.54 3.59
CA GLY A 223 -4.16 -12.62 3.73
C GLY A 223 -4.23 -13.71 2.66
N GLU A 224 -5.09 -13.59 1.66
CA GLU A 224 -5.13 -14.51 0.53
C GLU A 224 -3.99 -14.26 -0.46
N ASP A 225 -3.47 -15.34 -1.04
CA ASP A 225 -2.77 -15.31 -2.32
C ASP A 225 -3.72 -15.60 -3.50
N ALA A 226 -3.21 -15.47 -4.73
CA ALA A 226 -3.98 -15.71 -5.94
C ALA A 226 -4.58 -17.13 -6.02
N SER A 227 -3.88 -18.14 -5.49
CA SER A 227 -4.34 -19.53 -5.50
C SER A 227 -5.53 -19.70 -4.56
N GLN A 228 -5.41 -19.21 -3.34
CA GLN A 228 -6.44 -19.27 -2.31
C GLN A 228 -7.70 -18.51 -2.75
N CYS A 229 -7.53 -17.28 -3.26
CA CYS A 229 -8.61 -16.48 -3.80
C CYS A 229 -9.37 -17.23 -4.91
N LEU A 230 -8.66 -17.80 -5.90
CA LEU A 230 -9.29 -18.49 -7.03
C LEU A 230 -10.00 -19.79 -6.64
N ILE A 231 -9.46 -20.54 -5.67
CA ILE A 231 -10.13 -21.74 -5.15
C ILE A 231 -11.47 -21.38 -4.51
N ARG A 232 -11.52 -20.29 -3.74
CA ARG A 232 -12.74 -19.78 -3.10
C ARG A 232 -13.72 -19.23 -4.14
N GLU A 233 -13.30 -18.26 -4.92
CA GLU A 233 -14.16 -17.54 -5.88
C GLU A 233 -14.77 -18.48 -6.92
N ILE A 234 -13.97 -19.39 -7.52
CA ILE A 234 -14.52 -20.34 -8.52
C ILE A 234 -15.56 -21.28 -7.88
N ASN A 235 -15.37 -21.68 -6.63
CA ASN A 235 -16.36 -22.48 -5.93
C ASN A 235 -17.65 -21.70 -5.69
N GLU A 236 -17.53 -20.45 -5.22
CA GLU A 236 -18.66 -19.56 -4.92
C GLU A 236 -19.46 -19.17 -6.18
N GLU A 237 -18.77 -18.86 -7.28
CA GLU A 237 -19.39 -18.38 -8.51
C GLU A 237 -19.95 -19.52 -9.38
N LEU A 238 -19.28 -20.68 -9.38
CA LEU A 238 -19.50 -21.76 -10.35
C LEU A 238 -19.81 -23.15 -9.76
N GLU A 239 -19.75 -23.35 -8.43
CA GLU A 239 -19.84 -24.67 -7.75
C GLU A 239 -18.83 -25.71 -8.29
N LEU A 240 -17.64 -25.24 -8.70
CA LEU A 240 -16.54 -26.08 -9.17
C LEU A 240 -15.42 -26.16 -8.14
N ASP A 241 -14.92 -27.38 -7.92
CA ASP A 241 -13.71 -27.61 -7.14
C ASP A 241 -12.51 -27.54 -8.07
N VAL A 242 -11.57 -26.63 -7.82
CA VAL A 242 -10.38 -26.43 -8.65
C VAL A 242 -9.08 -26.55 -7.87
N SER A 243 -8.01 -26.87 -8.59
CA SER A 243 -6.63 -26.58 -8.18
C SER A 243 -6.02 -25.55 -9.13
N THR A 244 -5.13 -24.70 -8.64
CA THR A 244 -4.40 -23.74 -9.49
C THR A 244 -3.07 -24.32 -9.98
N GLY A 245 -2.69 -23.95 -11.19
CA GLY A 245 -1.39 -24.24 -11.81
C GLY A 245 -0.43 -23.05 -11.75
N ASP A 246 0.32 -22.85 -12.82
CA ASP A 246 1.25 -21.74 -12.95
C ASP A 246 0.52 -20.40 -13.12
N SER A 247 1.19 -19.32 -12.70
CA SER A 247 0.79 -17.97 -13.07
C SER A 247 0.93 -17.80 -14.59
N ILE A 248 -0.14 -17.28 -15.21
CA ILE A 248 -0.16 -16.92 -16.63
C ILE A 248 0.41 -15.52 -16.80
N GLY A 249 0.12 -14.61 -15.86
CA GLY A 249 0.65 -13.27 -15.84
C GLY A 249 -0.12 -12.34 -14.91
N GLU A 250 0.39 -11.12 -14.78
CA GLU A 250 -0.25 -10.04 -14.05
C GLU A 250 -0.53 -8.87 -15.00
N TRP A 251 -1.68 -8.24 -14.83
CA TRP A 251 -2.04 -7.02 -15.54
C TRP A 251 -2.47 -5.94 -14.55
N ILE A 252 -1.95 -4.73 -14.72
CA ILE A 252 -2.22 -3.60 -13.84
C ILE A 252 -3.01 -2.54 -14.61
N PHE A 253 -4.16 -2.16 -14.07
CA PHE A 253 -5.06 -1.17 -14.66
C PHE A 253 -5.26 0.00 -13.69
N ASP A 254 -4.91 1.20 -14.15
CA ASP A 254 -5.11 2.44 -13.42
C ASP A 254 -6.44 3.08 -13.85
N HIS A 255 -7.42 3.07 -12.95
CA HIS A 255 -8.72 3.73 -13.15
C HIS A 255 -8.72 5.19 -12.64
N GLY A 256 -7.58 5.69 -12.16
CA GLY A 256 -7.37 7.02 -11.61
C GLY A 256 -7.60 7.11 -10.11
N ASP A 257 -8.72 6.58 -9.61
CA ASP A 257 -9.08 6.54 -8.19
C ASP A 257 -8.74 5.19 -7.52
N VAL A 258 -8.54 4.14 -8.32
CA VAL A 258 -8.13 2.80 -7.88
C VAL A 258 -7.23 2.16 -8.94
N VAL A 259 -6.23 1.39 -8.49
CA VAL A 259 -5.46 0.50 -9.34
C VAL A 259 -5.97 -0.92 -9.14
N VAL A 260 -6.23 -1.66 -10.21
CA VAL A 260 -6.57 -3.09 -10.14
C VAL A 260 -5.38 -3.89 -10.66
N ARG A 261 -4.88 -4.83 -9.85
CA ARG A 261 -3.88 -5.81 -10.25
C ARG A 261 -4.56 -7.17 -10.42
N LEU A 262 -4.71 -7.59 -11.67
CA LEU A 262 -5.28 -8.88 -12.03
C LEU A 262 -4.18 -9.95 -12.02
N HIS A 263 -4.36 -10.95 -11.16
CA HIS A 263 -3.53 -12.15 -11.06
C HIS A 263 -4.19 -13.28 -11.83
N VAL A 264 -3.67 -13.60 -13.02
CA VAL A 264 -4.24 -14.63 -13.86
C VAL A 264 -3.50 -15.94 -13.64
N MET A 265 -4.21 -16.98 -13.22
CA MET A 265 -3.64 -18.31 -13.02
C MET A 265 -4.39 -19.36 -13.80
N GLU A 266 -3.69 -20.42 -14.20
CA GLU A 266 -4.33 -21.61 -14.75
C GLU A 266 -5.10 -22.33 -13.65
N CYS A 267 -6.30 -22.81 -13.97
CA CYS A 267 -7.15 -23.56 -13.04
C CYS A 267 -7.57 -24.90 -13.65
N PHE A 268 -7.46 -25.97 -12.87
CA PHE A 268 -7.84 -27.32 -13.25
C PHE A 268 -9.04 -27.78 -12.42
N VAL A 269 -10.13 -28.17 -13.09
CA VAL A 269 -11.32 -28.70 -12.44
C VAL A 269 -11.04 -30.10 -11.90
N LEU A 270 -11.22 -30.27 -10.59
CA LEU A 270 -11.10 -31.55 -9.88
C LEU A 270 -12.45 -32.22 -9.66
N GLY A 271 -13.52 -31.43 -9.59
CA GLY A 271 -14.86 -31.89 -9.25
C GLY A 271 -15.89 -30.75 -9.26
N GLY A 272 -17.09 -31.05 -8.74
CA GLY A 272 -18.23 -30.13 -8.73
C GLY A 272 -19.18 -30.30 -9.90
N ILE A 273 -20.30 -29.59 -9.84
CA ILE A 273 -21.31 -29.54 -10.92
C ILE A 273 -21.52 -28.06 -11.21
N LEU A 274 -21.14 -27.66 -12.42
CA LEU A 274 -21.23 -26.26 -12.84
C LEU A 274 -22.62 -25.69 -12.60
N LYS A 275 -22.69 -24.62 -11.82
CA LYS A 275 -23.90 -23.84 -11.58
C LYS A 275 -23.53 -22.38 -11.38
N LEU A 276 -24.22 -21.52 -12.11
CA LEU A 276 -23.89 -20.10 -12.17
C LEU A 276 -24.66 -19.33 -11.10
N HIS A 277 -23.95 -18.55 -10.29
CA HIS A 277 -24.55 -17.71 -9.25
C HIS A 277 -24.52 -16.21 -9.59
N VAL A 278 -23.38 -15.71 -10.07
CA VAL A 278 -23.20 -14.31 -10.51
C VAL A 278 -23.18 -14.15 -12.03
N HIS A 279 -23.07 -15.27 -12.75
CA HIS A 279 -23.11 -15.32 -14.20
C HIS A 279 -24.44 -15.89 -14.69
N ASP A 280 -24.83 -15.58 -15.93
CA ASP A 280 -26.05 -16.12 -16.55
C ASP A 280 -25.76 -17.01 -17.78
N GLU A 281 -24.53 -16.97 -18.29
CA GLU A 281 -24.10 -17.75 -19.44
C GLU A 281 -22.59 -18.05 -19.36
N ILE A 282 -22.16 -19.17 -19.94
CA ILE A 282 -20.74 -19.50 -20.11
C ILE A 282 -20.43 -19.88 -21.56
N LYS A 283 -19.17 -19.68 -21.96
CA LYS A 283 -18.70 -20.03 -23.30
C LYS A 283 -17.24 -20.46 -23.27
N TRP A 284 -16.96 -21.59 -23.91
CA TRP A 284 -15.61 -22.06 -24.16
C TRP A 284 -15.05 -21.41 -25.42
N CYS A 285 -14.12 -20.47 -25.24
CA CYS A 285 -13.51 -19.67 -26.31
C CYS A 285 -12.15 -20.25 -26.72
N LYS A 286 -11.84 -20.22 -28.02
CA LYS A 286 -10.51 -20.49 -28.59
C LYS A 286 -9.68 -19.22 -28.73
N GLY A 287 -10.34 -18.07 -28.89
CA GLY A 287 -9.67 -16.79 -29.11
C GLY A 287 -10.42 -15.60 -28.50
N PRO A 288 -9.80 -14.41 -28.52
CA PRO A 288 -10.30 -13.23 -27.83
C PRO A 288 -11.52 -12.58 -28.49
N ASP A 289 -11.81 -12.84 -29.77
CA ASP A 289 -12.86 -12.14 -30.52
C ASP A 289 -14.23 -12.85 -30.49
N GLU A 290 -14.40 -13.83 -29.61
CA GLU A 290 -15.61 -14.66 -29.55
C GLU A 290 -16.71 -14.13 -28.63
N VAL A 291 -16.39 -13.20 -27.73
CA VAL A 291 -17.32 -12.60 -26.76
C VAL A 291 -16.98 -11.13 -26.50
N ASP A 292 -17.95 -10.39 -25.96
CA ASP A 292 -17.79 -9.00 -25.56
C ASP A 292 -17.19 -8.93 -24.15
N TRP A 293 -15.86 -8.98 -24.08
CA TRP A 293 -15.11 -8.96 -22.82
C TRP A 293 -15.26 -7.67 -22.04
N LEU A 294 -15.40 -7.80 -20.72
CA LEU A 294 -15.35 -6.71 -19.77
C LEU A 294 -13.91 -6.20 -19.70
N GLY A 295 -13.72 -4.91 -19.98
CA GLY A 295 -12.45 -4.23 -19.76
C GLY A 295 -11.24 -5.00 -20.34
N PRO A 296 -10.26 -5.38 -19.50
CA PRO A 296 -9.01 -5.96 -19.96
C PRO A 296 -9.04 -7.45 -20.27
N ASP A 297 -10.14 -8.15 -19.98
CA ASP A 297 -10.22 -9.60 -20.15
C ASP A 297 -9.96 -10.04 -21.60
N ARG A 298 -10.20 -9.16 -22.58
CA ARG A 298 -9.81 -9.40 -23.98
C ARG A 298 -8.30 -9.56 -24.16
N ASP A 299 -7.50 -8.75 -23.47
CA ASP A 299 -6.03 -8.81 -23.55
C ASP A 299 -5.50 -10.08 -22.87
N ILE A 300 -6.14 -10.47 -21.76
CA ILE A 300 -5.86 -11.74 -21.07
C ILE A 300 -6.19 -12.93 -21.99
N ALA A 301 -7.38 -12.94 -22.61
CA ALA A 301 -7.79 -13.95 -23.58
C ALA A 301 -6.83 -14.02 -24.78
N THR A 302 -6.29 -12.88 -25.21
CA THR A 302 -5.27 -12.81 -26.26
C THR A 302 -3.99 -13.52 -25.81
N ALA A 303 -3.50 -13.25 -24.60
CA ALA A 303 -2.30 -13.89 -24.06
C ALA A 303 -2.48 -15.41 -23.87
N ILE A 304 -3.63 -15.85 -23.33
CA ILE A 304 -3.94 -17.27 -23.14
C ILE A 304 -4.02 -17.99 -24.49
N SER A 305 -4.75 -17.44 -25.47
CA SER A 305 -4.88 -18.06 -26.79
C SER A 305 -3.53 -18.19 -27.51
N ALA A 306 -2.64 -17.20 -27.38
CA ALA A 306 -1.28 -17.29 -27.91
C ALA A 306 -0.47 -18.40 -27.23
N ARG A 307 -0.56 -18.52 -25.89
CA ARG A 307 0.11 -19.58 -25.13
C ARG A 307 -0.37 -20.97 -25.58
N LEU A 308 -1.67 -21.17 -25.74
CA LEU A 308 -2.25 -22.46 -26.15
C LEU A 308 -1.81 -22.90 -27.56
N GLN A 309 -1.55 -21.96 -28.48
CA GLN A 309 -1.06 -22.29 -29.83
C GLN A 309 0.39 -22.81 -29.83
N HIS A 310 1.18 -22.51 -28.79
CA HIS A 310 2.58 -22.95 -28.68
C HIS A 310 2.75 -24.29 -27.92
N HIS A 311 1.67 -24.83 -27.35
CA HIS A 311 1.66 -26.11 -26.63
C HIS A 311 0.96 -27.26 -27.40
N LEU A 312 0.59 -27.03 -28.66
CA LEU A 312 0.09 -28.02 -29.62
C LEU A 312 1.19 -28.43 -30.60
#